data_AF-A0A3B8MGK0-F1
#
_entry.id   AF-A0A3B8MGK0-F1
#
_cell.length_a   1.000
_cell.length_b   1.000
_cell.length_c   1.000
_cell.angle_alpha   90.00
_cell.angle_beta   90.00
_cell.angle_gamma   90.00
#
_symmetry.space_group_name_H-M   'P 1'
#
loop_
_entity.id
_entity.type
_entity.pdbx_description
1 polymer ?
#
loop_
_entity_poly.entity_id
_entity_poly.type
_entity_poly.pdbx_seq_one_letter_code
_entity_poly.pdbx_strand_id
1 'polypeptide(L)'
;GVVWGLVYVAVPAISGAFMERPVQLIPIPWVDFTQYTGYFLEATPIGFTLHLGPIFAGLLAPFWAVMGSFLGVVVHTIASPILYRHGFMPNWMMGMDTIQTHFVTGIDFWMSFGIGITFAVTVIGFYQVWMGVRMATTEKAAKRSWEPPPGRGDFRIWVCIAFFCVSSLYTIVVARVLFPHLISNTLLVFFFIFAFVYTPLISFVNARLDGLVGQNVSVPYIKEATIFLSGFKGIEIWFVDFGIDNYGASAERFRQIELTGTRFSSILKAEVFMVPLVLATSFMYWSYIWKLAPIPSDAYPYVQLMWPLRALQRSVWVTGTMRGEIETNEERRQVTWIPSNLPDGSWWYWRARASVDVDLEAKARTYGPWSKTDVFYTAFDNSDPPLHPRVSIPDQSIDLSEALDKGLPSAPEILGPVEGSRVDKPNPRMMIAEAFDQRGRKLVYQFEVDKVPSFDGSFLQSSDDLPILFDALKPKIIGVGFVVGISMFIFMSVFGLPILMVFGYIQSLTQIPHVLVTQIIGALLARFYFWKKYGKQEWRLYAAVLVVGFSVGMALVGMASVSIAMIQKSVSVLLF
;
A
#
# COMPACT_ATOMS: atom_id res chain seq x y z
N GLY A 1 30.42 7.13 7.86
CA GLY A 1 29.44 6.67 8.86
C GLY A 1 29.36 7.67 9.99
N VAL A 2 30.20 7.52 11.01
CA VAL A 2 30.15 8.33 12.26
C VAL A 2 30.08 9.84 12.02
N VAL A 3 30.99 10.42 11.24
CA VAL A 3 31.01 11.88 10.97
C VAL A 3 29.67 12.36 10.39
N TRP A 4 29.14 11.65 9.39
CA TRP A 4 27.85 11.99 8.81
C TRP A 4 26.69 11.75 9.79
N GLY A 5 26.74 10.66 10.56
CA GLY A 5 25.75 10.35 11.59
C GLY A 5 25.70 11.41 12.68
N LEU A 6 26.83 12.02 13.05
CA LEU A 6 26.85 13.10 14.02
C LEU A 6 26.06 14.32 13.51
N VAL A 7 26.26 14.70 12.25
CA VAL A 7 25.58 15.85 11.65
C VAL A 7 24.11 15.53 11.34
N TYR A 8 23.82 14.38 10.74
CA TYR A 8 22.50 14.05 10.21
C TYR A 8 21.56 13.41 11.23
N VAL A 9 22.09 12.67 12.21
CA VAL A 9 21.29 11.94 13.22
C VAL A 9 21.47 12.53 14.60
N ALA A 10 22.71 12.73 15.06
CA ALA A 10 22.95 13.16 16.44
C ALA A 10 22.50 14.59 16.69
N VAL A 11 22.77 15.54 15.79
CA VAL A 11 22.34 16.93 15.97
C VAL A 11 20.82 17.03 16.14
N PRO A 12 19.96 16.47 15.26
CA PRO A 12 18.51 16.48 15.48
C PRO A 12 18.07 15.70 16.73
N ALA A 13 18.63 14.51 16.97
CA ALA A 13 18.20 13.66 18.09
C ALA A 13 18.56 14.26 19.46
N ILE A 14 19.75 14.81 19.60
CA ILE A 14 20.24 15.44 20.83
C ILE A 14 19.55 16.79 21.02
N SER A 15 19.49 17.65 19.99
CA SER A 15 18.81 18.95 20.12
C SER A 15 17.32 18.81 20.41
N GLY A 16 16.62 17.85 19.77
CA GLY A 16 15.21 17.56 20.07
C GLY A 16 14.97 16.95 21.46
N ALA A 17 16.03 16.55 22.17
CA ALA A 17 15.94 16.16 23.56
C ALA A 17 15.99 17.38 24.51
N PHE A 18 16.66 18.47 24.10
CA PHE A 18 16.80 19.72 24.88
C PHE A 18 15.86 20.85 24.46
N MET A 19 15.37 20.84 23.22
CA MET A 19 14.58 21.91 22.60
C MET A 19 13.20 21.39 22.20
N GLU A 20 12.21 22.28 22.13
CA GLU A 20 10.86 21.95 21.64
C GLU A 20 10.87 21.47 20.18
N ARG A 21 11.76 22.03 19.36
CA ARG A 21 11.96 21.62 17.97
C ARG A 21 13.41 21.21 17.72
N PRO A 22 13.66 20.02 17.14
CA PRO A 22 15.01 19.58 16.83
C PRO A 22 15.65 20.49 15.76
N VAL A 23 16.92 20.81 15.95
CA VAL A 23 17.71 21.51 14.95
C VAL A 23 18.03 20.53 13.82
N GLN A 24 17.43 20.76 12.65
CA GLN A 24 17.70 20.00 11.44
C GLN A 24 18.57 20.83 10.50
N LEU A 25 19.86 20.54 10.44
CA LEU A 25 20.79 21.18 9.49
C LEU A 25 20.48 20.79 8.04
N ILE A 26 20.01 19.55 7.86
CA ILE A 26 19.63 18.98 6.58
C ILE A 26 18.19 18.49 6.75
N PRO A 27 17.23 18.96 5.92
CA PRO A 27 15.84 18.53 6.03
C PRO A 27 15.68 17.02 5.83
N ILE A 28 14.94 16.40 6.73
CA ILE A 28 14.59 14.97 6.68
C ILE A 28 13.09 14.89 6.38
N PRO A 29 12.65 14.03 5.46
CA PRO A 29 13.40 13.09 4.63
C PRO A 29 14.06 13.67 3.37
N TRP A 30 13.57 14.82 2.88
CA TRP A 30 14.09 15.49 1.69
C TRP A 30 13.82 17.00 1.75
N VAL A 31 14.46 17.75 0.85
CA VAL A 31 14.11 19.13 0.54
C VAL A 31 13.04 19.13 -0.54
N ASP A 32 11.92 19.81 -0.29
CA ASP A 32 10.81 19.91 -1.24
C ASP A 32 11.04 21.07 -2.22
N PHE A 33 11.06 20.77 -3.52
CA PHE A 33 11.14 21.75 -4.59
C PHE A 33 9.87 21.79 -5.45
N THR A 34 8.86 20.96 -5.16
CA THR A 34 7.64 20.81 -5.99
C THR A 34 6.87 22.12 -6.07
N GLN A 35 6.74 22.84 -4.94
CA GLN A 35 6.03 24.12 -4.91
C GLN A 35 6.68 25.20 -5.79
N TYR A 36 8.01 25.19 -5.91
CA TYR A 36 8.77 26.13 -6.74
C TYR A 36 8.88 25.68 -8.18
N THR A 37 8.98 24.38 -8.42
CA THR A 37 9.11 23.82 -9.77
C THR A 37 7.76 23.71 -10.47
N GLY A 38 6.64 23.67 -9.74
CA GLY A 38 5.29 23.59 -10.28
C GLY A 38 4.90 24.71 -11.24
N TYR A 39 5.61 25.84 -11.25
CA TYR A 39 5.41 26.93 -12.21
C TYR A 39 5.79 26.54 -13.65
N PHE A 40 6.71 25.58 -13.82
CA PHE A 40 7.21 25.15 -15.14
C PHE A 40 7.28 23.62 -15.32
N LEU A 41 7.14 22.85 -14.23
CA LEU A 41 7.00 21.40 -14.20
C LEU A 41 5.69 21.05 -13.48
N GLU A 42 4.57 21.24 -14.17
CA GLU A 42 3.25 20.94 -13.64
C GLU A 42 3.12 19.45 -13.25
N ALA A 43 2.36 19.16 -12.19
CA ALA A 43 2.06 17.80 -11.74
C ALA A 43 3.29 16.88 -11.53
N THR A 44 4.47 17.44 -11.22
CA THR A 44 5.71 16.67 -11.05
C THR A 44 6.24 16.75 -9.62
N PRO A 45 6.31 15.64 -8.87
CA PRO A 45 6.86 15.63 -7.52
C PRO A 45 8.40 15.69 -7.57
N ILE A 46 8.97 16.84 -7.20
CA ILE A 46 10.42 17.07 -7.13
C ILE A 46 10.82 17.30 -5.67
N GLY A 47 11.28 16.24 -5.01
CA GLY A 47 11.98 16.32 -3.73
C GLY A 47 13.33 15.63 -3.84
N PHE A 48 14.36 16.15 -3.17
CA PHE A 48 15.70 15.52 -3.15
C PHE A 48 16.17 15.23 -1.74
N THR A 49 16.58 14.00 -1.47
CA THR A 49 17.24 13.69 -0.21
C THR A 49 18.71 14.11 -0.27
N LEU A 50 19.17 14.85 0.73
CA LEU A 50 20.58 15.22 0.90
C LEU A 50 21.34 14.20 1.75
N HIS A 51 20.72 13.06 2.07
CA HIS A 51 21.36 11.95 2.77
C HIS A 51 22.40 11.28 1.88
N LEU A 52 23.56 10.89 2.45
CA LEU A 52 24.60 10.19 1.69
C LEU A 52 24.28 8.71 1.39
N GLY A 53 23.38 8.09 2.16
CA GLY A 53 23.06 6.67 2.03
C GLY A 53 22.72 6.20 0.60
N PRO A 54 21.87 6.91 -0.17
CA PRO A 54 21.59 6.56 -1.56
C PRO A 54 22.82 6.62 -2.46
N ILE A 55 23.74 7.56 -2.25
CA ILE A 55 25.01 7.62 -2.99
C ILE A 55 25.82 6.35 -2.70
N PHE A 56 25.94 5.97 -1.42
CA PHE A 56 26.63 4.74 -1.02
C PHE A 56 25.95 3.49 -1.62
N ALA A 57 24.62 3.43 -1.61
CA ALA A 57 23.86 2.37 -2.27
C ALA A 57 24.16 2.30 -3.78
N GLY A 58 24.24 3.45 -4.44
CA GLY A 58 24.61 3.58 -5.85
C GLY A 58 26.01 3.06 -6.18
N LEU A 59 26.97 3.14 -5.23
CA LEU A 59 28.33 2.61 -5.44
C LEU A 59 28.37 1.08 -5.63
N LEU A 60 27.38 0.38 -5.06
CA LEU A 60 27.27 -1.08 -5.07
C LEU A 60 26.22 -1.58 -6.09
N ALA A 61 25.16 -0.79 -6.31
CA ALA A 61 24.03 -1.18 -7.14
C ALA A 61 24.41 -1.50 -8.60
N PRO A 62 23.67 -2.39 -9.28
CA PRO A 62 23.88 -2.64 -10.70
C PRO A 62 23.70 -1.35 -11.52
N PHE A 63 24.76 -0.92 -12.21
CA PHE A 63 24.79 0.36 -12.94
C PHE A 63 23.57 0.55 -13.85
N TRP A 64 23.21 -0.46 -14.64
CA TRP A 64 22.10 -0.36 -15.59
C TRP A 64 20.73 -0.31 -14.91
N ALA A 65 20.57 -0.90 -13.71
CA ALA A 65 19.36 -0.72 -12.93
C ALA A 65 19.24 0.73 -12.44
N VAL A 66 20.32 1.32 -11.92
CA VAL A 66 20.32 2.73 -11.48
C VAL A 66 20.07 3.68 -12.66
N MET A 67 20.69 3.43 -13.81
CA MET A 67 20.44 4.21 -15.03
C MET A 67 18.99 4.10 -15.50
N GLY A 68 18.39 2.90 -15.39
CA GLY A 68 16.98 2.68 -15.66
C GLY A 68 16.10 3.54 -14.75
N SER A 69 16.37 3.52 -13.44
CA SER A 69 15.62 4.34 -12.48
C SER A 69 15.76 5.82 -12.77
N PHE A 70 16.97 6.30 -13.08
CA PHE A 70 17.16 7.69 -13.47
C PHE A 70 16.40 8.05 -14.75
N LEU A 71 16.44 7.20 -15.77
CA LEU A 71 15.68 7.41 -17.00
C LEU A 71 14.17 7.47 -16.72
N GLY A 72 13.67 6.63 -15.81
CA GLY A 72 12.25 6.66 -15.44
C GLY A 72 11.86 7.92 -14.67
N VAL A 73 12.73 8.45 -13.80
CA VAL A 73 12.53 9.78 -13.21
C VAL A 73 12.48 10.86 -14.30
N VAL A 74 13.41 10.85 -15.25
CA VAL A 74 13.43 11.82 -16.36
C VAL A 74 12.16 11.74 -17.20
N VAL A 75 11.75 10.53 -17.58
CA VAL A 75 10.51 10.30 -18.34
C VAL A 75 9.30 10.77 -17.54
N HIS A 76 9.23 10.48 -16.24
CA HIS A 76 8.16 10.95 -15.36
C HIS A 76 8.11 12.49 -15.29
N THR A 77 9.26 13.14 -15.12
CA THR A 77 9.39 14.61 -15.06
C THR A 77 8.97 15.28 -16.36
N ILE A 78 9.21 14.65 -17.51
CA ILE A 78 8.80 15.18 -18.82
C ILE A 78 7.33 14.86 -19.12
N ALA A 79 6.88 13.65 -18.78
CA ALA A 79 5.54 13.18 -19.12
C ALA A 79 4.45 13.82 -18.25
N SER A 80 4.71 14.07 -16.96
CA SER A 80 3.67 14.59 -16.05
C SER A 80 3.08 15.93 -16.48
N PRO A 81 3.89 16.95 -16.85
CA PRO A 81 3.38 18.21 -17.40
C PRO A 81 2.55 18.03 -18.68
N ILE A 82 2.99 17.14 -19.56
CA ILE A 82 2.29 16.84 -20.81
C ILE A 82 0.92 16.20 -20.51
N LEU A 83 0.89 15.22 -19.61
CA LEU A 83 -0.34 14.55 -19.18
C LEU A 83 -1.32 15.52 -18.51
N TYR A 84 -0.82 16.43 -17.67
CA TYR A 84 -1.63 17.48 -17.05
C TYR A 84 -2.28 18.39 -18.10
N ARG A 85 -1.51 18.88 -19.08
CA ARG A 85 -2.04 19.73 -20.16
C ARG A 85 -3.07 19.04 -21.06
N HIS A 86 -3.04 17.71 -21.14
CA HIS A 86 -4.04 16.91 -21.85
C HIS A 86 -5.24 16.50 -20.97
N GLY A 87 -5.31 16.98 -19.73
CA GLY A 87 -6.44 16.75 -18.82
C GLY A 87 -6.41 15.41 -18.08
N PHE A 88 -5.27 14.69 -18.08
CA PHE A 88 -5.16 13.40 -17.37
C PHE A 88 -4.89 13.53 -15.87
N MET A 89 -4.61 14.74 -15.37
CA MET A 89 -4.27 15.00 -13.96
C MET A 89 -5.19 16.09 -13.36
N PRO A 90 -6.52 15.88 -13.34
CA PRO A 90 -7.49 16.92 -12.99
C PRO A 90 -7.43 17.38 -11.54
N ASN A 91 -6.92 16.54 -10.63
CA ASN A 91 -6.95 16.83 -9.20
C ASN A 91 -5.71 17.60 -8.73
N TRP A 92 -4.67 17.69 -9.55
CA TRP A 92 -3.45 18.43 -9.18
C TRP A 92 -3.68 19.94 -9.24
N MET A 93 -3.20 20.65 -8.23
CA MET A 93 -3.26 22.11 -8.16
C MET A 93 -1.89 22.70 -7.82
N MET A 94 -1.66 23.92 -8.31
CA MET A 94 -0.45 24.68 -8.01
C MET A 94 -0.32 24.94 -6.51
N GLY A 95 0.87 24.75 -5.95
CA GLY A 95 1.15 24.91 -4.52
C GLY A 95 1.10 23.62 -3.70
N MET A 96 0.64 22.50 -4.27
CA MET A 96 0.76 21.17 -3.65
C MET A 96 2.24 20.81 -3.41
N ASP A 97 2.53 20.20 -2.27
CA ASP A 97 3.87 19.69 -1.94
C ASP A 97 4.20 18.39 -2.71
N THR A 98 5.40 17.84 -2.50
CA THR A 98 5.85 16.59 -3.14
C THR A 98 4.94 15.40 -2.79
N ILE A 99 4.45 15.34 -1.55
CA ILE A 99 3.66 14.22 -1.03
C ILE A 99 2.27 14.22 -1.65
N GLN A 100 1.59 15.36 -1.59
CA GLN A 100 0.27 15.58 -2.17
C GLN A 100 0.32 15.41 -3.69
N THR A 101 1.32 16.00 -4.35
CA THR A 101 1.49 15.86 -5.80
C THR A 101 1.67 14.38 -6.18
N HIS A 102 2.52 13.63 -5.48
CA HIS A 102 2.71 12.20 -5.73
C HIS A 102 1.42 11.39 -5.49
N PHE A 103 0.67 11.69 -4.43
CA PHE A 103 -0.58 10.99 -4.13
C PHE A 103 -1.64 11.23 -5.22
N VAL A 104 -1.89 12.49 -5.54
CA VAL A 104 -2.95 12.91 -6.46
C VAL A 104 -2.65 12.46 -7.90
N THR A 105 -1.43 12.68 -8.38
CA THR A 105 -1.01 12.22 -9.73
C THR A 105 -0.91 10.69 -9.80
N GLY A 106 -0.67 10.03 -8.67
CA GLY A 106 -0.81 8.60 -8.48
C GLY A 106 -2.22 8.11 -8.78
N ILE A 107 -3.22 8.67 -8.10
CA ILE A 107 -4.65 8.36 -8.31
C ILE A 107 -5.08 8.67 -9.75
N ASP A 108 -4.65 9.81 -10.29
CA ASP A 108 -5.09 10.28 -11.59
C ASP A 108 -4.51 9.45 -12.76
N PHE A 109 -3.25 9.02 -12.69
CA PHE A 109 -2.61 8.34 -13.82
C PHE A 109 -1.56 7.29 -13.42
N TRP A 110 -0.58 7.69 -12.59
CA TRP A 110 0.66 6.92 -12.40
C TRP A 110 0.45 5.57 -11.72
N MET A 111 -0.56 5.43 -10.85
CA MET A 111 -0.90 4.14 -10.25
C MET A 111 -1.38 3.15 -11.31
N SER A 112 -2.35 3.55 -12.13
CA SER A 112 -2.87 2.71 -13.23
C SER A 112 -1.78 2.34 -14.23
N PHE A 113 -0.95 3.31 -14.63
CA PHE A 113 0.17 3.05 -15.53
C PHE A 113 1.20 2.09 -14.92
N GLY A 114 1.54 2.29 -13.64
CA GLY A 114 2.46 1.45 -12.88
C GLY A 114 1.96 0.01 -12.69
N ILE A 115 0.66 -0.19 -12.47
CA ILE A 115 0.03 -1.52 -12.46
C ILE A 115 0.30 -2.25 -13.78
N GLY A 116 0.03 -1.59 -14.90
CA GLY A 116 0.23 -2.14 -16.23
C GLY A 116 1.67 -2.59 -16.47
N ILE A 117 2.63 -1.73 -16.14
CA ILE A 117 4.04 -2.06 -16.34
C ILE A 117 4.51 -3.19 -15.39
N THR A 118 4.07 -3.18 -14.13
CA THR A 118 4.43 -4.24 -13.19
C THR A 118 3.91 -5.59 -13.67
N PHE A 119 2.69 -5.62 -14.20
CA PHE A 119 2.12 -6.82 -14.82
C PHE A 119 2.93 -7.30 -16.03
N ALA A 120 3.43 -6.38 -16.87
CA ALA A 120 4.33 -6.73 -17.97
C ALA A 120 5.61 -7.41 -17.47
N VAL A 121 6.25 -6.86 -16.43
CA VAL A 121 7.44 -7.48 -15.81
C VAL A 121 7.13 -8.85 -15.21
N THR A 122 5.98 -9.00 -14.56
CA THR A 122 5.54 -10.30 -14.08
C THR A 122 5.53 -11.32 -15.23
N VAL A 123 4.84 -11.01 -16.33
CA VAL A 123 4.77 -11.90 -17.51
C VAL A 123 6.16 -12.20 -18.08
N ILE A 124 7.03 -11.18 -18.20
CA ILE A 124 8.40 -11.33 -18.68
C ILE A 124 9.23 -12.24 -17.76
N GLY A 125 9.14 -12.04 -16.44
CA GLY A 125 9.86 -12.84 -15.45
C GLY A 125 9.46 -14.31 -15.49
N PHE A 126 8.16 -14.59 -15.57
CA PHE A 126 7.66 -15.96 -15.76
C PHE A 126 8.13 -16.56 -17.09
N TYR A 127 8.11 -15.78 -18.18
CA TYR A 127 8.59 -16.22 -19.49
C TYR A 127 10.10 -16.57 -19.47
N GLN A 128 10.93 -15.73 -18.85
CA GLN A 128 12.38 -15.96 -18.73
C GLN A 128 12.68 -17.24 -17.93
N VAL A 129 11.98 -17.47 -16.82
CA VAL A 129 12.14 -18.70 -16.05
C VAL A 129 11.68 -19.92 -16.84
N TRP A 130 10.54 -19.82 -17.53
CA TRP A 130 10.03 -20.91 -18.38
C TRP A 130 11.00 -21.29 -19.49
N MET A 131 11.55 -20.31 -20.21
CA MET A 131 12.60 -20.53 -21.20
C MET A 131 13.87 -21.13 -20.59
N GLY A 132 14.32 -20.62 -19.44
CA GLY A 132 15.50 -21.15 -18.74
C GLY A 132 15.33 -22.58 -18.22
N VAL A 133 14.10 -23.01 -17.89
CA VAL A 133 13.80 -24.40 -17.52
C VAL A 133 13.80 -25.30 -18.75
N ARG A 134 13.23 -24.85 -19.88
CA ARG A 134 13.22 -25.60 -21.14
C ARG A 134 14.64 -25.83 -21.68
N MET A 135 15.52 -24.84 -21.59
CA MET A 135 16.92 -25.00 -22.03
C MET A 135 17.76 -25.89 -21.09
N ALA A 136 17.48 -25.86 -19.78
CA ALA A 136 18.18 -26.71 -18.82
C ALA A 136 17.76 -28.20 -18.90
N THR A 137 16.49 -28.46 -19.26
CA THR A 137 16.00 -29.84 -19.46
C THR A 137 16.62 -30.51 -20.68
N THR A 138 17.08 -29.74 -21.67
CA THR A 138 17.85 -30.25 -22.82
C THR A 138 19.33 -30.50 -22.51
N GLU A 139 19.95 -29.81 -21.54
CA GLU A 139 21.40 -29.92 -21.29
C GLU A 139 21.81 -30.96 -20.22
N LYS A 140 20.97 -31.31 -19.24
CA LYS A 140 21.35 -32.30 -18.21
C LYS A 140 20.18 -33.15 -17.73
N ALA A 141 20.10 -34.38 -18.24
CA ALA A 141 19.49 -35.53 -17.58
C ALA A 141 20.35 -36.01 -16.37
N ALA A 142 20.77 -35.11 -15.50
CA ALA A 142 21.45 -35.47 -14.27
C ALA A 142 20.43 -36.11 -13.31
N LYS A 143 20.76 -37.30 -12.78
CA LYS A 143 19.91 -38.07 -11.86
C LYS A 143 19.42 -37.15 -10.72
N ARG A 144 18.11 -36.89 -10.67
CA ARG A 144 17.44 -36.23 -9.55
C ARG A 144 17.59 -37.13 -8.32
N SER A 145 18.58 -36.86 -7.47
CA SER A 145 18.73 -37.56 -6.19
C SER A 145 17.91 -36.85 -5.12
N TRP A 146 17.22 -37.64 -4.30
CA TRP A 146 16.53 -37.16 -3.10
C TRP A 146 17.45 -37.13 -1.87
N GLU A 147 18.71 -37.55 -2.03
CA GLU A 147 19.70 -37.55 -0.97
C GLU A 147 20.40 -36.20 -0.88
N PRO A 148 20.57 -35.65 0.33
CA PRO A 148 21.31 -34.42 0.52
C PRO A 148 22.79 -34.59 0.16
N PRO A 149 23.49 -33.52 -0.26
CA PRO A 149 24.93 -33.56 -0.51
C PRO A 149 25.70 -34.05 0.72
N PRO A 150 26.68 -34.97 0.56
CA PRO A 150 27.42 -35.53 1.69
C PRO A 150 28.19 -34.44 2.45
N GLY A 151 28.17 -34.49 3.79
CA GLY A 151 28.95 -33.61 4.66
C GLY A 151 28.33 -32.25 5.03
N ARG A 152 27.20 -31.85 4.41
CA ARG A 152 26.53 -30.55 4.70
C ARG A 152 25.68 -30.56 5.97
N GLY A 153 25.22 -31.75 6.39
CA GLY A 153 24.39 -31.95 7.58
C GLY A 153 22.91 -31.57 7.38
N ASP A 154 22.42 -31.66 6.15
CA ASP A 154 21.02 -31.36 5.81
C ASP A 154 20.07 -32.46 6.30
N PHE A 155 18.82 -32.08 6.52
CA PHE A 155 17.73 -33.03 6.66
C PHE A 155 17.41 -33.70 5.32
N ARG A 156 16.81 -34.90 5.40
CA ARG A 156 16.25 -35.59 4.22
C ARG A 156 15.14 -34.71 3.63
N ILE A 157 15.06 -34.62 2.30
CA ILE A 157 14.15 -33.68 1.62
C ILE A 157 12.68 -33.85 2.07
N TRP A 158 12.22 -35.07 2.35
CA TRP A 158 10.86 -35.30 2.84
C TRP A 158 10.59 -34.65 4.20
N VAL A 159 11.60 -34.56 5.09
CA VAL A 159 11.49 -33.87 6.38
C VAL A 159 11.32 -32.38 6.16
N CYS A 160 12.05 -31.81 5.19
CA CYS A 160 11.88 -30.41 4.81
C CYS A 160 10.47 -30.14 4.24
N ILE A 161 9.95 -31.05 3.40
CA ILE A 161 8.57 -30.96 2.89
C ILE A 161 7.57 -31.05 4.04
N ALA A 162 7.76 -31.97 4.98
CA ALA A 162 6.89 -32.11 6.14
C ALA A 162 6.89 -30.84 7.01
N PHE A 163 8.07 -30.27 7.31
CA PHE A 163 8.17 -29.02 8.05
C PHE A 163 7.52 -27.86 7.30
N PHE A 164 7.71 -27.78 5.98
CA PHE A 164 7.04 -26.79 5.15
C PHE A 164 5.51 -26.93 5.21
N CYS A 165 4.98 -28.15 5.08
CA CYS A 165 3.55 -28.40 5.18
C CYS A 165 3.01 -28.04 6.57
N VAL A 166 3.73 -28.41 7.64
CA VAL A 166 3.33 -28.10 9.02
C VAL A 166 3.36 -26.60 9.28
N SER A 167 4.42 -25.88 8.88
CA SER A 167 4.53 -24.44 9.06
C SER A 167 3.47 -23.69 8.25
N SER A 168 3.18 -24.16 7.04
CA SER A 168 2.16 -23.57 6.17
C SER A 168 0.75 -23.83 6.66
N LEU A 169 0.45 -25.04 7.17
CA LEU A 169 -0.85 -25.34 7.78
C LEU A 169 -1.03 -24.60 9.10
N TYR A 170 0.04 -24.41 9.86
CA TYR A 170 -0.01 -23.69 11.14
C TYR A 170 -0.61 -22.29 10.97
N THR A 171 -0.15 -21.51 9.98
CA THR A 171 -0.67 -20.16 9.75
C THR A 171 -2.14 -20.17 9.32
N ILE A 172 -2.54 -21.11 8.45
CA ILE A 172 -3.93 -21.27 8.00
C ILE A 172 -4.86 -21.66 9.17
N VAL A 173 -4.44 -22.63 9.99
CA VAL A 173 -5.21 -23.11 11.14
C VAL A 173 -5.36 -22.01 12.17
N VAL A 174 -4.27 -21.32 12.53
CA VAL A 174 -4.31 -20.19 13.47
C VAL A 174 -5.23 -19.10 12.95
N ALA A 175 -5.14 -18.75 11.68
CA ALA A 175 -6.03 -17.75 11.08
C ALA A 175 -7.50 -18.16 11.23
N ARG A 176 -7.86 -19.42 10.91
CA ARG A 176 -9.24 -19.93 11.00
C ARG A 176 -9.75 -19.97 12.44
N VAL A 177 -8.88 -20.31 13.40
CA VAL A 177 -9.23 -20.36 14.83
C VAL A 177 -9.43 -18.96 15.41
N LEU A 178 -8.56 -18.01 15.06
CA LEU A 178 -8.64 -16.64 15.57
C LEU A 178 -9.77 -15.83 14.92
N PHE A 179 -10.08 -16.09 13.65
CA PHE A 179 -11.06 -15.31 12.89
C PHE A 179 -12.09 -16.19 12.16
N PRO A 180 -12.92 -16.96 12.90
CA PRO A 180 -13.83 -17.96 12.32
C PRO A 180 -14.98 -17.36 11.49
N HIS A 181 -15.39 -16.13 11.77
CA HIS A 181 -16.43 -15.45 10.97
C HIS A 181 -15.86 -14.73 9.75
N LEU A 182 -14.61 -14.28 9.84
CA LEU A 182 -13.94 -13.54 8.77
C LEU A 182 -13.42 -14.48 7.67
N ILE A 183 -12.84 -15.61 8.07
CA ILE A 183 -12.21 -16.56 7.14
C ILE A 183 -13.23 -17.56 6.65
N SER A 184 -13.96 -17.18 5.60
CA SER A 184 -14.93 -18.05 4.94
C SER A 184 -14.28 -19.28 4.30
N ASN A 185 -15.09 -20.28 3.95
CA ASN A 185 -14.60 -21.48 3.25
C ASN A 185 -13.92 -21.12 1.92
N THR A 186 -14.42 -20.10 1.22
CA THR A 186 -13.80 -19.58 -0.01
C THR A 186 -12.40 -19.02 0.26
N LEU A 187 -12.23 -18.26 1.34
CA LEU A 187 -10.94 -17.70 1.71
C LEU A 187 -9.94 -18.79 2.15
N LEU A 188 -10.41 -19.85 2.82
CA LEU A 188 -9.56 -21.01 3.15
C LEU A 188 -8.98 -21.67 1.91
N VAL A 189 -9.78 -21.80 0.83
CA VAL A 189 -9.29 -22.33 -0.44
C VAL A 189 -8.19 -21.44 -1.00
N PHE A 190 -8.37 -20.12 -0.98
CA PHE A 190 -7.32 -19.19 -1.41
C PHE A 190 -6.06 -19.30 -0.56
N PHE A 191 -6.18 -19.36 0.76
CA PHE A 191 -5.02 -19.52 1.66
C PHE A 191 -4.27 -20.82 1.39
N PHE A 192 -4.99 -21.91 1.13
CA PHE A 192 -4.39 -23.19 0.74
C PHE A 192 -3.66 -23.08 -0.61
N ILE A 193 -4.28 -22.45 -1.61
CA ILE A 193 -3.64 -22.19 -2.91
C ILE A 193 -2.39 -21.33 -2.72
N PHE A 194 -2.43 -20.31 -1.87
CA PHE A 194 -1.27 -19.47 -1.63
C PHE A 194 -0.14 -20.23 -0.99
N ALA A 195 -0.43 -20.93 0.10
CA ALA A 195 0.56 -21.71 0.83
C ALA A 195 1.20 -22.81 -0.02
N PHE A 196 0.40 -23.60 -0.76
CA PHE A 196 0.89 -24.83 -1.41
C PHE A 196 1.16 -24.71 -2.91
N VAL A 197 0.65 -23.68 -3.58
CA VAL A 197 0.82 -23.49 -5.03
C VAL A 197 1.59 -22.21 -5.32
N TYR A 198 1.06 -21.07 -4.89
CA TYR A 198 1.64 -19.77 -5.23
C TYR A 198 3.02 -19.55 -4.58
N THR A 199 3.14 -19.72 -3.27
CA THR A 199 4.38 -19.47 -2.51
C THR A 199 5.54 -20.33 -3.00
N PRO A 200 5.40 -21.64 -3.22
CA PRO A 200 6.46 -22.45 -3.84
C PRO A 200 6.81 -22.00 -5.26
N LEU A 201 5.80 -21.69 -6.09
CA LEU A 201 6.00 -21.25 -7.47
C LEU A 201 6.76 -19.92 -7.54
N ILE A 202 6.30 -18.90 -6.81
CA ILE A 202 6.91 -17.58 -6.81
C ILE A 202 8.31 -17.61 -6.19
N SER A 203 8.52 -18.44 -5.15
CA SER A 203 9.84 -18.64 -4.55
C SER A 203 10.82 -19.29 -5.53
N PHE A 204 10.37 -20.26 -6.34
CA PHE A 204 11.19 -20.88 -7.38
C PHE A 204 11.53 -19.89 -8.50
N VAL A 205 10.55 -19.14 -8.98
CA VAL A 205 10.74 -18.11 -10.02
C VAL A 205 11.76 -17.08 -9.55
N ASN A 206 11.60 -16.58 -8.32
CA ASN A 206 12.51 -15.58 -7.76
C ASN A 206 13.91 -16.12 -7.46
N ALA A 207 14.06 -17.34 -6.91
CA ALA A 207 15.37 -17.95 -6.75
C ALA A 207 16.15 -18.06 -8.09
N ARG A 208 15.44 -18.34 -9.19
CA ARG A 208 16.01 -18.36 -10.54
C ARG A 208 16.36 -16.95 -11.03
N LEU A 209 15.47 -15.99 -10.88
CA LEU A 209 15.69 -14.61 -11.34
C LEU A 209 16.80 -13.91 -10.55
N ASP A 210 16.91 -14.14 -9.25
CA ASP A 210 18.04 -13.68 -8.42
C ASP A 210 19.36 -14.23 -8.96
N GLY A 211 19.41 -15.52 -9.33
CA GLY A 211 20.61 -16.12 -9.92
C GLY A 211 20.95 -15.66 -11.35
N LEU A 212 19.93 -15.37 -12.18
CA LEU A 212 20.10 -15.03 -13.59
C LEU A 212 20.33 -13.52 -13.83
N VAL A 213 19.54 -12.69 -13.15
CA VAL A 213 19.43 -11.25 -13.40
C VAL A 213 19.65 -10.44 -12.11
N GLY A 214 19.59 -11.06 -10.93
CA GLY A 214 19.78 -10.39 -9.64
C GLY A 214 18.63 -9.44 -9.29
N GLN A 215 17.42 -9.77 -9.74
CA GLN A 215 16.20 -9.01 -9.52
C GLN A 215 15.05 -9.96 -9.23
N ASN A 216 14.11 -9.49 -8.41
CA ASN A 216 12.91 -10.22 -8.04
C ASN A 216 11.68 -9.69 -8.79
N VAL A 217 10.70 -10.57 -8.95
CA VAL A 217 9.41 -10.30 -9.56
C VAL A 217 8.32 -10.70 -8.57
N SER A 218 7.37 -9.79 -8.37
CA SER A 218 6.14 -10.05 -7.65
C SER A 218 4.94 -9.91 -8.59
N VAL A 219 3.88 -10.66 -8.31
CA VAL A 219 2.59 -10.43 -8.95
C VAL A 219 1.93 -9.23 -8.26
N PRO A 220 1.63 -8.14 -8.98
CA PRO A 220 1.05 -6.95 -8.37
C PRO A 220 -0.38 -7.22 -7.89
N TYR A 221 -0.74 -6.66 -6.74
CA TYR A 221 -2.10 -6.62 -6.19
C TYR A 221 -2.80 -7.98 -6.01
N ILE A 222 -2.06 -9.08 -5.83
CA ILE A 222 -2.65 -10.41 -5.71
C ILE A 222 -3.53 -10.56 -4.45
N LYS A 223 -3.13 -9.92 -3.34
CA LYS A 223 -3.92 -9.90 -2.10
C LYS A 223 -5.24 -9.18 -2.34
N GLU A 224 -5.15 -7.99 -2.92
CA GLU A 224 -6.27 -7.10 -3.21
C GLU A 224 -7.26 -7.75 -4.19
N ALA A 225 -6.75 -8.32 -5.28
CA ALA A 225 -7.56 -9.06 -6.24
C ALA A 225 -8.31 -10.22 -5.57
N THR A 226 -7.68 -10.93 -4.63
CA THR A 226 -8.32 -12.04 -3.92
C THR A 226 -9.41 -11.56 -2.98
N ILE A 227 -9.20 -10.43 -2.30
CA ILE A 227 -10.24 -9.80 -1.47
C ILE A 227 -11.46 -9.47 -2.32
N PHE A 228 -11.28 -8.82 -3.48
CA PHE A 228 -12.39 -8.51 -4.40
C PHE A 228 -13.06 -9.77 -4.96
N LEU A 229 -12.29 -10.76 -5.40
CA LEU A 229 -12.81 -12.03 -5.95
C LEU A 229 -13.55 -12.86 -4.90
N SER A 230 -13.18 -12.75 -3.62
CA SER A 230 -13.89 -13.41 -2.52
C SER A 230 -15.26 -12.80 -2.23
N GLY A 231 -15.57 -11.63 -2.77
CA GLY A 231 -16.82 -10.89 -2.50
C GLY A 231 -16.89 -10.29 -1.10
N PHE A 232 -15.76 -10.25 -0.36
CA PHE A 232 -15.75 -9.75 1.01
C PHE A 232 -16.08 -8.25 1.09
N LYS A 233 -16.87 -7.88 2.10
CA LYS A 233 -17.25 -6.50 2.42
C LYS A 233 -16.80 -6.14 3.83
N GLY A 234 -16.27 -4.93 3.99
CA GLY A 234 -15.70 -4.46 5.26
C GLY A 234 -14.19 -4.26 5.20
N ILE A 235 -13.59 -3.99 6.36
CA ILE A 235 -12.17 -3.61 6.50
C ILE A 235 -11.30 -4.70 7.08
N GLU A 236 -11.91 -5.64 7.79
CA GLU A 236 -11.25 -6.58 8.70
C GLU A 236 -10.27 -7.47 7.93
N ILE A 237 -10.66 -7.91 6.74
CA ILE A 237 -9.83 -8.76 5.88
C ILE A 237 -8.51 -8.10 5.47
N TRP A 238 -8.46 -6.77 5.40
CA TRP A 238 -7.27 -6.03 4.97
C TRP A 238 -6.15 -6.06 6.01
N PHE A 239 -6.48 -6.41 7.25
CA PHE A 239 -5.56 -6.56 8.37
C PHE A 239 -5.14 -8.01 8.59
N VAL A 240 -5.78 -8.96 7.91
CA VAL A 240 -5.36 -10.37 7.91
C VAL A 240 -4.16 -10.55 6.99
N ASP A 241 -3.17 -11.31 7.45
CA ASP A 241 -2.05 -11.75 6.63
C ASP A 241 -2.46 -12.97 5.79
N PHE A 242 -2.16 -12.92 4.49
CA PHE A 242 -2.54 -13.95 3.53
C PHE A 242 -1.42 -14.99 3.31
N GLY A 243 -0.27 -14.84 3.99
CA GLY A 243 0.85 -15.79 3.89
C GLY A 243 1.46 -15.85 2.50
N ILE A 244 1.51 -14.70 1.80
CA ILE A 244 2.00 -14.55 0.43
C ILE A 244 3.52 -14.32 0.50
N ASP A 245 4.24 -15.34 0.94
CA ASP A 245 5.68 -15.25 1.17
C ASP A 245 6.49 -15.51 -0.11
N ASN A 246 7.74 -15.06 -0.08
CA ASN A 246 8.74 -15.36 -1.10
C ASN A 246 10.04 -15.82 -0.44
N TYR A 247 10.39 -17.08 -0.66
CA TYR A 247 11.57 -17.73 -0.10
C TYR A 247 12.75 -17.84 -1.09
N GLY A 248 12.73 -17.07 -2.20
CA GLY A 248 13.78 -17.08 -3.22
C GLY A 248 15.18 -16.75 -2.65
N ALA A 249 15.27 -15.67 -1.86
CA ALA A 249 16.51 -15.29 -1.17
C ALA A 249 16.98 -16.34 -0.14
N SER A 250 16.06 -17.09 0.47
CA SER A 250 16.42 -18.20 1.37
C SER A 250 17.11 -19.32 0.60
N ALA A 251 16.69 -19.62 -0.64
CA ALA A 251 17.37 -20.58 -1.50
C ALA A 251 18.79 -20.11 -1.86
N GLU A 252 18.98 -18.81 -2.11
CA GLU A 252 20.31 -18.23 -2.28
C GLU A 252 21.16 -18.40 -1.01
N ARG A 253 20.60 -18.14 0.17
CA ARG A 253 21.30 -18.33 1.45
C ARG A 253 21.77 -19.78 1.62
N PHE A 254 20.98 -20.77 1.22
CA PHE A 254 21.44 -22.18 1.20
C PHE A 254 22.67 -22.39 0.30
N ARG A 255 22.75 -21.70 -0.85
CA ARG A 255 23.93 -21.75 -1.71
C ARG A 255 25.12 -21.07 -1.07
N GLN A 256 24.93 -19.94 -0.40
CA GLN A 256 26.00 -19.25 0.36
C GLN A 256 26.56 -20.16 1.45
N ILE A 257 25.70 -20.84 2.20
CA ILE A 257 26.08 -21.80 3.27
C ILE A 257 26.93 -22.95 2.72
N GLU A 258 26.55 -23.48 1.55
CA GLU A 258 27.31 -24.50 0.85
C GLU A 258 28.70 -24.00 0.45
N LEU A 259 28.78 -22.79 -0.12
CA LEU A 259 30.04 -22.19 -0.58
C LEU A 259 30.97 -21.81 0.58
N THR A 260 30.45 -21.44 1.74
CA THR A 260 31.25 -21.14 2.94
C THR A 260 31.61 -22.39 3.73
N GLY A 261 31.18 -23.59 3.31
CA GLY A 261 31.43 -24.84 4.02
C GLY A 261 30.80 -24.90 5.42
N THR A 262 29.77 -24.08 5.67
CA THR A 262 29.12 -24.00 6.99
C THR A 262 28.10 -25.14 7.13
N ARG A 263 28.11 -25.84 8.27
CA ARG A 263 27.15 -26.91 8.53
C ARG A 263 25.77 -26.34 8.85
N PHE A 264 24.71 -26.94 8.28
CA PHE A 264 23.33 -26.50 8.52
C PHE A 264 22.96 -26.51 10.01
N SER A 265 23.42 -27.53 10.76
CA SER A 265 23.20 -27.63 12.21
C SER A 265 23.83 -26.48 13.02
N SER A 266 24.93 -25.89 12.55
CA SER A 266 25.52 -24.71 13.20
C SER A 266 24.63 -23.49 13.07
N ILE A 267 23.99 -23.34 11.91
CA ILE A 267 23.10 -22.22 11.62
C ILE A 267 21.82 -22.37 12.43
N LEU A 268 21.26 -23.58 12.50
CA LEU A 268 20.10 -23.85 13.33
C LEU A 268 20.37 -23.52 14.81
N LYS A 269 21.53 -23.93 15.34
CA LYS A 269 21.95 -23.58 16.71
C LYS A 269 22.09 -22.07 16.91
N ALA A 270 22.66 -21.38 15.92
CA ALA A 270 22.81 -19.93 15.97
C ALA A 270 21.44 -19.23 15.97
N GLU A 271 20.50 -19.63 15.11
CA GLU A 271 19.14 -19.07 15.07
C GLU A 271 18.40 -19.34 16.40
N VAL A 272 18.45 -20.56 16.94
CA VAL A 272 17.83 -20.90 18.23
C VAL A 272 18.39 -20.06 19.38
N PHE A 273 19.69 -19.74 19.36
CA PHE A 273 20.30 -18.84 20.34
C PHE A 273 19.94 -17.37 20.11
N MET A 274 19.91 -16.93 18.85
CA MET A 274 19.66 -15.54 18.48
C MET A 274 18.20 -15.13 18.67
N VAL A 275 17.22 -16.00 18.42
CA VAL A 275 15.79 -15.70 18.54
C VAL A 275 15.42 -15.12 19.92
N PRO A 276 15.70 -15.76 21.07
CA PRO A 276 15.34 -15.21 22.38
C PRO A 276 16.08 -13.91 22.68
N LEU A 277 17.35 -13.79 22.27
CA LEU A 277 18.14 -12.58 22.46
C LEU A 277 17.59 -11.40 21.65
N VAL A 278 17.31 -11.61 20.36
CA VAL A 278 16.74 -10.61 19.47
C VAL A 278 15.33 -10.22 19.92
N LEU A 279 14.51 -11.19 20.36
CA LEU A 279 13.17 -10.92 20.86
C LEU A 279 13.19 -10.09 22.13
N ALA A 280 14.03 -10.44 23.12
CA ALA A 280 14.19 -9.66 24.36
C ALA A 280 14.70 -8.24 24.08
N THR A 281 15.74 -8.11 23.26
CA THR A 281 16.31 -6.79 22.89
C THR A 281 15.34 -5.96 22.04
N SER A 282 14.54 -6.59 21.16
CA SER A 282 13.50 -5.91 20.38
C SER A 282 12.38 -5.37 21.26
N PHE A 283 11.92 -6.12 22.26
CA PHE A 283 10.93 -5.63 23.22
C PHE A 283 11.43 -4.41 24.01
N MET A 284 12.70 -4.44 24.44
CA MET A 284 13.33 -3.27 25.07
C MET A 284 13.35 -2.06 24.13
N TYR A 285 13.76 -2.27 22.88
CA TYR A 285 13.87 -1.20 21.88
C TYR A 285 12.50 -0.62 21.47
N TRP A 286 11.50 -1.48 21.24
CA TRP A 286 10.13 -1.04 20.96
C TRP A 286 9.55 -0.28 22.14
N SER A 287 9.69 -0.77 23.37
CA SER A 287 9.24 -0.04 24.55
C SER A 287 9.87 1.34 24.66
N TYR A 288 11.11 1.52 24.17
CA TYR A 288 11.76 2.83 24.15
C TYR A 288 11.14 3.76 23.11
N ILE A 289 11.04 3.33 21.84
CA ILE A 289 10.47 4.16 20.76
C ILE A 289 9.09 4.69 21.14
N TRP A 290 8.23 3.84 21.71
CA TRP A 290 6.87 4.23 22.11
C TRP A 290 6.83 5.20 23.30
N LYS A 291 7.88 5.25 24.14
CA LYS A 291 7.96 6.12 25.32
C LYS A 291 8.78 7.38 25.10
N LEU A 292 9.64 7.42 24.06
CA LEU A 292 10.53 8.54 23.80
C LEU A 292 9.75 9.81 23.48
N ALA A 293 8.78 9.75 22.57
CA ALA A 293 7.93 10.86 22.18
C ALA A 293 6.63 10.31 21.58
N PRO A 294 5.54 11.10 21.56
CA PRO A 294 4.34 10.73 20.82
C PRO A 294 4.68 10.40 19.36
N ILE A 295 4.02 9.39 18.79
CA ILE A 295 4.18 9.01 17.38
C ILE A 295 2.83 9.24 16.69
N PRO A 296 2.76 10.03 15.59
CA PRO A 296 3.83 10.84 15.00
C PRO A 296 4.15 12.13 15.78
N SER A 297 5.39 12.65 15.67
CA SER A 297 5.81 13.94 16.19
C SER A 297 7.09 14.45 15.50
N ASP A 298 7.50 15.69 15.78
CA ASP A 298 8.73 16.31 15.26
C ASP A 298 10.02 15.53 15.63
N ALA A 299 9.98 14.71 16.68
CA ALA A 299 11.06 13.79 17.03
C ALA A 299 11.25 12.65 16.00
N TYR A 300 10.22 12.38 15.19
CA TYR A 300 10.18 11.35 14.17
C TYR A 300 9.80 11.93 12.80
N PRO A 301 10.65 12.79 12.19
CA PRO A 301 10.29 13.57 11.02
C PRO A 301 9.91 12.71 9.80
N TYR A 302 10.59 11.58 9.60
CA TYR A 302 10.23 10.63 8.55
C TYR A 302 8.83 10.03 8.76
N VAL A 303 8.51 9.65 10.00
CA VAL A 303 7.22 9.03 10.36
C VAL A 303 6.09 10.04 10.22
N GLN A 304 6.31 11.26 10.71
CA GLN A 304 5.36 12.38 10.63
C GLN A 304 4.91 12.68 9.20
N LEU A 305 5.81 12.58 8.23
CA LEU A 305 5.49 12.82 6.82
C LEU A 305 5.00 11.55 6.09
N MET A 306 5.67 10.41 6.29
CA MET A 306 5.42 9.22 5.47
C MET A 306 4.27 8.35 5.96
N TRP A 307 3.97 8.32 7.26
CA TRP A 307 2.87 7.49 7.76
C TRP A 307 1.51 8.01 7.31
N PRO A 308 1.20 9.32 7.36
CA PRO A 308 -0.04 9.84 6.77
C PRO A 308 -0.17 9.52 5.29
N LEU A 309 0.89 9.69 4.50
CA LEU A 309 0.89 9.31 3.07
C LEU A 309 0.58 7.82 2.89
N ARG A 310 1.27 6.94 3.61
CA ARG A 310 1.03 5.49 3.53
C ARG A 310 -0.37 5.11 4.00
N ALA A 311 -0.89 5.79 5.01
CA ALA A 311 -2.26 5.60 5.50
C ALA A 311 -3.28 6.02 4.44
N LEU A 312 -3.09 7.17 3.78
CA LEU A 312 -3.92 7.62 2.66
C LEU A 312 -3.88 6.63 1.50
N GLN A 313 -2.68 6.22 1.05
CA GLN A 313 -2.50 5.24 -0.02
C GLN A 313 -3.16 3.90 0.31
N ARG A 314 -3.05 3.42 1.56
CA ARG A 314 -3.70 2.18 2.00
C ARG A 314 -5.22 2.34 2.07
N SER A 315 -5.70 3.50 2.52
CA SER A 315 -7.14 3.77 2.68
C SER A 315 -7.86 3.70 1.34
N VAL A 316 -7.24 4.15 0.24
CA VAL A 316 -7.79 4.01 -1.12
C VAL A 316 -8.19 2.56 -1.42
N TRP A 317 -7.34 1.58 -1.07
CA TRP A 317 -7.63 0.17 -1.30
C TRP A 317 -8.68 -0.38 -0.33
N VAL A 318 -8.54 -0.04 0.96
CA VAL A 318 -9.44 -0.53 2.03
C VAL A 318 -10.88 -0.04 1.82
N THR A 319 -11.08 1.20 1.35
CA THR A 319 -12.42 1.72 1.06
C THR A 319 -13.05 1.07 -0.17
N GLY A 320 -12.26 0.42 -1.03
CA GLY A 320 -12.76 -0.33 -2.18
C GLY A 320 -13.75 -1.44 -1.84
N THR A 321 -13.65 -2.03 -0.63
CA THR A 321 -14.57 -3.07 -0.13
C THR A 321 -15.71 -2.53 0.73
N MET A 322 -15.77 -1.21 0.96
CA MET A 322 -16.82 -0.56 1.74
C MET A 322 -18.05 -0.15 0.91
N ARG A 323 -18.15 -0.56 -0.36
CA ARG A 323 -19.23 -0.14 -1.26
C ARG A 323 -20.62 -0.41 -0.67
N GLY A 324 -21.45 0.63 -0.57
CA GLY A 324 -22.85 0.50 -0.20
C GLY A 324 -23.63 -0.23 -1.29
N GLU A 325 -24.38 -1.26 -0.91
CA GLU A 325 -25.27 -1.99 -1.82
C GLU A 325 -26.71 -1.74 -1.40
N ILE A 326 -27.58 -1.66 -2.41
CA ILE A 326 -29.02 -1.55 -2.22
C ILE A 326 -29.60 -2.95 -2.40
N GLU A 327 -30.04 -3.55 -1.31
CA GLU A 327 -30.74 -4.83 -1.31
C GLU A 327 -32.24 -4.57 -1.40
N THR A 328 -32.90 -5.16 -2.41
CA THR A 328 -34.37 -5.11 -2.53
C THR A 328 -34.95 -6.45 -2.10
N ASN A 329 -35.85 -6.43 -1.11
CA ASN A 329 -36.61 -7.57 -0.67
C ASN A 329 -38.03 -7.49 -1.26
N GLU A 330 -38.28 -8.27 -2.31
CA GLU A 330 -39.56 -8.28 -3.03
C GLU A 330 -40.72 -8.80 -2.16
N GLU A 331 -40.48 -9.79 -1.29
CA GLU A 331 -41.51 -10.38 -0.43
C GLU A 331 -42.06 -9.39 0.61
N ARG A 332 -41.17 -8.57 1.17
CA ARG A 332 -41.51 -7.57 2.19
C ARG A 332 -41.77 -6.18 1.62
N ARG A 333 -41.54 -5.99 0.31
CA ARG A 333 -41.56 -4.69 -0.37
C ARG A 333 -40.67 -3.66 0.35
N GLN A 334 -39.46 -4.08 0.70
CA GLN A 334 -38.49 -3.30 1.46
C GLN A 334 -37.21 -3.12 0.67
N VAL A 335 -36.62 -1.94 0.78
CA VAL A 335 -35.32 -1.62 0.19
C VAL A 335 -34.39 -1.22 1.30
N THR A 336 -33.20 -1.83 1.32
CA THR A 336 -32.20 -1.61 2.36
C THR A 336 -30.91 -1.11 1.73
N TRP A 337 -30.37 -0.02 2.28
CA TRP A 337 -29.02 0.45 1.99
C TRP A 337 -28.14 0.36 3.24
N ILE A 338 -26.87 0.09 3.05
CA ILE A 338 -25.87 0.06 4.13
C ILE A 338 -24.78 1.09 3.77
N PRO A 339 -24.66 2.20 4.54
CA PRO A 339 -23.63 3.19 4.33
C PRO A 339 -22.25 2.67 4.77
N SER A 340 -21.21 3.38 4.37
CA SER A 340 -19.82 2.99 4.58
C SER A 340 -19.26 3.59 5.88
N ASN A 341 -19.17 2.78 6.93
CA ASN A 341 -18.39 3.06 8.15
C ASN A 341 -18.63 4.44 8.77
N LEU A 342 -19.83 4.63 9.34
CA LEU A 342 -20.19 5.85 10.05
C LEU A 342 -19.37 6.00 11.35
N PRO A 343 -18.72 7.15 11.58
CA PRO A 343 -18.10 7.46 12.87
C PRO A 343 -19.05 7.38 14.07
N ASP A 344 -18.51 6.97 15.21
CA ASP A 344 -19.22 6.93 16.49
C ASP A 344 -19.52 8.33 17.06
N GLY A 345 -20.41 8.39 18.04
CA GLY A 345 -20.68 9.57 18.86
C GLY A 345 -21.22 10.77 18.08
N SER A 346 -22.01 10.52 17.03
CA SER A 346 -22.50 11.56 16.12
C SER A 346 -23.98 11.36 15.79
N TRP A 347 -24.69 12.48 15.62
CA TRP A 347 -26.01 12.50 15.00
C TRP A 347 -25.88 12.40 13.48
N TRP A 348 -26.72 11.59 12.87
CA TRP A 348 -26.76 11.36 11.43
C TRP A 348 -28.17 11.60 10.90
N TYR A 349 -28.26 12.42 9.87
CA TYR A 349 -29.47 12.72 9.13
C TYR A 349 -29.44 11.91 7.86
N TRP A 350 -30.56 11.28 7.49
CA TRP A 350 -30.64 10.49 6.28
C TRP A 350 -31.98 10.64 5.59
N ARG A 351 -31.96 10.43 4.28
CA ARG A 351 -33.14 10.52 3.41
C ARG A 351 -32.97 9.60 2.21
N ALA A 352 -34.09 9.25 1.58
CA ALA A 352 -34.10 8.43 0.38
C ALA A 352 -35.08 8.96 -0.67
N ARG A 353 -34.84 8.64 -1.94
CA ARG A 353 -35.75 8.94 -3.05
C ARG A 353 -35.71 7.84 -4.09
N ALA A 354 -36.71 7.82 -4.97
CA ALA A 354 -36.82 6.83 -6.03
C ALA A 354 -36.75 7.47 -7.43
N SER A 355 -36.30 6.70 -8.42
CA SER A 355 -36.35 7.03 -9.84
C SER A 355 -36.82 5.82 -10.64
N VAL A 356 -37.43 6.09 -11.79
CA VAL A 356 -37.87 5.08 -12.76
C VAL A 356 -36.77 4.80 -13.81
N ASP A 357 -35.71 5.60 -13.82
CA ASP A 357 -34.65 5.56 -14.83
C ASP A 357 -33.58 4.51 -14.47
N VAL A 358 -33.96 3.23 -14.56
CA VAL A 358 -33.09 2.11 -14.14
C VAL A 358 -31.82 1.99 -14.98
N ASP A 359 -31.92 2.29 -16.28
CA ASP A 359 -30.83 2.11 -17.25
C ASP A 359 -29.87 3.31 -17.35
N LEU A 360 -30.17 4.42 -16.68
CA LEU A 360 -29.33 5.62 -16.67
C LEU A 360 -28.35 5.59 -15.50
N GLU A 361 -27.18 6.22 -15.69
CA GLU A 361 -26.26 6.53 -14.59
C GLU A 361 -26.92 7.48 -13.59
N ALA A 362 -26.59 7.36 -12.30
CA ALA A 362 -27.19 8.14 -11.21
C ALA A 362 -27.30 9.65 -11.50
N LYS A 363 -26.25 10.25 -12.10
CA LYS A 363 -26.22 11.69 -12.44
C LYS A 363 -27.21 12.10 -13.53
N ALA A 364 -27.66 11.16 -14.38
CA ALA A 364 -28.57 11.40 -15.49
C ALA A 364 -30.02 11.00 -15.17
N ARG A 365 -30.28 10.42 -14.00
CA ARG A 365 -31.61 9.98 -13.58
C ARG A 365 -32.49 11.16 -13.15
N THR A 366 -33.76 11.07 -13.48
CA THR A 366 -34.80 11.95 -12.95
C THR A 366 -35.38 11.32 -11.70
N TYR A 367 -35.15 11.94 -10.54
CA TYR A 367 -35.64 11.42 -9.27
C TYR A 367 -36.96 12.08 -8.87
N GLY A 368 -37.80 11.31 -8.19
CA GLY A 368 -38.94 11.81 -7.43
C GLY A 368 -38.51 12.59 -6.17
N PRO A 369 -39.49 13.02 -5.37
CA PRO A 369 -39.24 13.79 -4.16
C PRO A 369 -38.47 12.96 -3.11
N TRP A 370 -37.70 13.66 -2.27
CA TRP A 370 -37.07 13.06 -1.11
C TRP A 370 -38.13 12.61 -0.08
N SER A 371 -37.83 11.52 0.63
CA SER A 371 -38.52 11.13 1.84
C SER A 371 -38.42 12.23 2.90
N LYS A 372 -39.26 12.13 3.94
CA LYS A 372 -39.02 12.88 5.17
C LYS A 372 -37.61 12.54 5.68
N THR A 373 -36.83 13.55 6.05
CA THR A 373 -35.51 13.34 6.67
C THR A 373 -35.70 12.73 8.05
N ASP A 374 -34.97 11.66 8.33
CA ASP A 374 -34.95 11.00 9.63
C ASP A 374 -33.55 11.08 10.25
N VAL A 375 -33.45 10.84 11.55
CA VAL A 375 -32.23 11.08 12.34
C VAL A 375 -31.97 9.99 13.37
N PHE A 376 -30.72 9.53 13.45
CA PHE A 376 -30.29 8.55 14.44
C PHE A 376 -28.94 8.93 15.04
N TYR A 377 -28.58 8.29 16.16
CA TYR A 377 -27.30 8.51 16.84
C TYR A 377 -26.44 7.25 16.82
N THR A 378 -25.18 7.36 16.43
CA THR A 378 -24.19 6.29 16.56
C THR A 378 -23.62 6.27 17.99
N ALA A 379 -23.77 5.13 18.67
CA ALA A 379 -23.20 4.88 20.01
C ALA A 379 -22.73 3.42 20.12
N PHE A 380 -21.47 3.17 19.77
CA PHE A 380 -20.88 1.83 19.76
C PHE A 380 -20.47 1.36 21.17
N ASP A 381 -20.21 2.32 22.07
CA ASP A 381 -19.87 2.09 23.48
C ASP A 381 -21.09 1.92 24.38
N ASN A 382 -22.28 1.89 23.78
CA ASN A 382 -23.56 1.87 24.45
C ASN A 382 -23.89 3.10 25.30
N SER A 383 -23.22 4.24 25.08
CA SER A 383 -23.59 5.51 25.71
C SER A 383 -25.00 5.96 25.30
N ASP A 384 -25.65 6.69 26.20
CA ASP A 384 -26.94 7.30 25.90
C ASP A 384 -26.73 8.48 24.93
N PRO A 385 -27.58 8.60 23.89
CA PRO A 385 -27.50 9.74 22.98
C PRO A 385 -27.76 11.04 23.75
N PRO A 386 -27.17 12.17 23.30
CA PRO A 386 -27.59 13.50 23.78
C PRO A 386 -29.11 13.67 23.65
N LEU A 387 -29.75 14.46 24.51
CA LEU A 387 -31.22 14.59 24.55
C LEU A 387 -31.85 15.05 23.22
N HIS A 388 -31.12 15.84 22.43
CA HIS A 388 -31.60 16.35 21.15
C HIS A 388 -30.48 16.37 20.09
N PRO A 389 -30.82 16.19 18.80
CA PRO A 389 -29.90 16.48 17.70
C PRO A 389 -29.47 17.94 17.76
N ARG A 390 -28.22 18.21 17.35
CA ARG A 390 -27.64 19.57 17.42
C ARG A 390 -28.35 20.58 16.53
N VAL A 391 -29.01 20.10 15.47
CA VAL A 391 -29.70 20.93 14.48
C VAL A 391 -31.10 20.40 14.28
N SER A 392 -32.10 21.29 14.36
CA SER A 392 -33.49 20.98 14.08
C SER A 392 -33.65 20.58 12.61
N ILE A 393 -34.40 19.52 12.35
CA ILE A 393 -34.79 19.15 10.99
C ILE A 393 -35.74 20.24 10.49
N PRO A 394 -35.44 20.93 9.37
CA PRO A 394 -36.37 21.89 8.79
C PRO A 394 -37.70 21.19 8.47
N ASP A 395 -38.82 21.80 8.86
CA ASP A 395 -40.15 21.32 8.49
C ASP A 395 -40.38 21.62 7.00
N GLN A 396 -39.88 20.73 6.14
CA GLN A 396 -40.06 20.81 4.69
C GLN A 396 -41.38 20.14 4.31
N SER A 397 -42.38 20.93 3.91
CA SER A 397 -43.53 20.39 3.18
C SER A 397 -43.04 19.86 1.84
N ILE A 398 -43.20 18.56 1.61
CA ILE A 398 -42.83 17.91 0.34
C ILE A 398 -43.77 18.43 -0.74
N ASP A 399 -43.27 19.26 -1.66
CA ASP A 399 -44.04 19.68 -2.83
C ASP A 399 -44.14 18.52 -3.83
N LEU A 400 -45.34 17.98 -3.99
CA LEU A 400 -45.63 16.84 -4.84
C LEU A 400 -46.13 17.24 -6.24
N SER A 401 -46.37 18.54 -6.49
CA SER A 401 -47.01 19.02 -7.71
C SER A 401 -46.23 18.66 -8.97
N GLU A 402 -44.93 18.96 -8.98
CA GLU A 402 -44.02 18.65 -10.10
C GLU A 402 -43.84 17.13 -10.31
N ALA A 403 -43.82 16.36 -9.21
CA ALA A 403 -43.68 14.91 -9.26
C ALA A 403 -44.92 14.23 -9.87
N LEU A 404 -46.11 14.71 -9.52
CA LEU A 404 -47.39 14.24 -10.05
C LEU A 404 -47.53 14.58 -11.55
N ASP A 405 -47.17 15.80 -11.95
CA ASP A 405 -47.26 16.25 -13.34
C ASP A 405 -46.34 15.44 -14.27
N LYS A 406 -45.13 15.09 -13.80
CA LYS A 406 -44.14 14.31 -14.55
C LYS A 406 -44.34 12.79 -14.45
N GLY A 407 -45.29 12.32 -13.65
CA GLY A 407 -45.51 10.90 -13.38
C GLY A 407 -44.29 10.23 -12.75
N LEU A 408 -43.65 10.92 -11.80
CA LEU A 408 -42.51 10.42 -11.03
C LEU A 408 -42.99 9.56 -9.84
N PRO A 409 -42.14 8.63 -9.35
CA PRO A 409 -42.50 7.79 -8.20
C PRO A 409 -42.67 8.63 -6.93
N SER A 410 -43.47 8.12 -5.99
CA SER A 410 -43.69 8.78 -4.70
C SER A 410 -42.41 8.83 -3.85
N ALA A 411 -42.40 9.71 -2.85
CA ALA A 411 -41.38 9.66 -1.81
C ALA A 411 -41.49 8.30 -1.07
N PRO A 412 -40.38 7.57 -0.85
CA PRO A 412 -40.39 6.33 -0.08
C PRO A 412 -40.62 6.61 1.41
N GLU A 413 -41.27 5.68 2.09
CA GLU A 413 -41.48 5.75 3.54
C GLU A 413 -40.29 5.13 4.29
N ILE A 414 -39.79 5.83 5.32
CA ILE A 414 -38.69 5.35 6.15
C ILE A 414 -39.20 4.32 7.17
N LEU A 415 -38.56 3.15 7.21
CA LEU A 415 -38.86 2.08 8.16
C LEU A 415 -37.85 2.02 9.31
N GLY A 416 -36.60 2.46 9.09
CA GLY A 416 -35.60 2.61 10.14
C GLY A 416 -34.17 2.74 9.58
N PRO A 417 -33.18 3.20 10.36
CA PRO A 417 -33.28 3.60 11.77
C PRO A 417 -34.15 4.85 11.94
N VAL A 418 -35.05 4.80 12.92
CA VAL A 418 -36.06 5.85 13.18
C VAL A 418 -35.54 6.95 14.09
N GLU A 419 -36.26 8.07 14.14
CA GLU A 419 -35.91 9.25 14.94
C GLU A 419 -35.52 8.91 16.39
N GLY A 420 -34.32 9.35 16.79
CA GLY A 420 -33.81 9.15 18.16
C GLY A 420 -33.35 7.71 18.45
N SER A 421 -33.39 6.81 17.46
CA SER A 421 -32.86 5.46 17.62
C SER A 421 -31.36 5.46 17.80
N ARG A 422 -30.89 4.52 18.62
CA ARG A 422 -29.48 4.26 18.86
C ARG A 422 -28.98 3.17 17.93
N VAL A 423 -27.91 3.47 17.20
CA VAL A 423 -27.23 2.55 16.32
C VAL A 423 -25.89 2.15 16.95
N ASP A 424 -25.72 0.86 17.21
CA ASP A 424 -24.54 0.26 17.86
C ASP A 424 -23.50 -0.27 16.88
N LYS A 425 -23.71 -0.07 15.56
CA LYS A 425 -22.84 -0.57 14.49
C LYS A 425 -22.43 0.53 13.53
N PRO A 426 -21.20 0.49 12.99
CA PRO A 426 -20.72 1.47 12.02
C PRO A 426 -21.43 1.41 10.67
N ASN A 427 -22.10 0.29 10.36
CA ASN A 427 -22.79 0.05 9.09
C ASN A 427 -24.27 -0.26 9.36
N PRO A 428 -25.11 0.74 9.73
CA PRO A 428 -26.53 0.52 9.97
C PRO A 428 -27.28 0.14 8.68
N ARG A 429 -28.36 -0.63 8.84
CA ARG A 429 -29.26 -0.92 7.72
C ARG A 429 -30.30 0.20 7.62
N MET A 430 -30.23 1.00 6.58
CA MET A 430 -31.20 2.04 6.23
C MET A 430 -32.30 1.42 5.38
N MET A 431 -33.48 1.29 5.96
CA MET A 431 -34.62 0.55 5.43
C MET A 431 -35.74 1.51 5.06
N ILE A 432 -36.23 1.39 3.84
CA ILE A 432 -37.40 2.10 3.34
C ILE A 432 -38.42 1.10 2.78
N ALA A 433 -39.69 1.50 2.76
CA ALA A 433 -40.70 0.83 1.98
C ALA A 433 -40.52 1.15 0.50
N GLU A 434 -40.92 0.22 -0.37
CA GLU A 434 -40.96 0.44 -1.81
C GLU A 434 -41.84 1.66 -2.15
N ALA A 435 -41.31 2.58 -2.95
CA ALA A 435 -42.06 3.75 -3.40
C ALA A 435 -43.19 3.35 -4.36
N PHE A 436 -44.26 4.13 -4.37
CA PHE A 436 -45.40 3.90 -5.26
C PHE A 436 -45.15 4.54 -6.63
N ASP A 437 -45.27 3.74 -7.70
CA ASP A 437 -45.33 4.23 -9.07
C ASP A 437 -46.69 3.89 -9.69
N GLN A 438 -47.37 4.88 -10.27
CA GLN A 438 -48.69 4.71 -10.87
C GLN A 438 -48.70 3.70 -12.03
N ARG A 439 -47.56 3.51 -12.70
CA ARG A 439 -47.41 2.62 -13.86
C ARG A 439 -46.77 1.27 -13.51
N GLY A 440 -46.47 1.03 -12.23
CA GLY A 440 -45.85 -0.21 -11.76
C GLY A 440 -44.47 -0.48 -12.38
N ARG A 441 -43.72 0.56 -12.75
CA ARG A 441 -42.37 0.41 -13.31
C ARG A 441 -41.40 0.01 -12.21
N LYS A 442 -40.31 -0.66 -12.62
CA LYS A 442 -39.19 -0.97 -11.73
C LYS A 442 -38.53 0.33 -11.27
N LEU A 443 -38.26 0.42 -9.97
CA LEU A 443 -37.67 1.60 -9.35
C LEU A 443 -36.21 1.34 -8.95
N VAL A 444 -35.41 2.39 -9.03
CA VAL A 444 -34.08 2.49 -8.41
C VAL A 444 -34.12 3.54 -7.33
N TYR A 445 -33.35 3.32 -6.27
CA TYR A 445 -33.37 4.16 -5.08
C TYR A 445 -32.03 4.87 -4.90
N GLN A 446 -32.09 6.08 -4.36
CA GLN A 446 -30.93 6.81 -3.91
C GLN A 446 -31.11 7.14 -2.43
N PHE A 447 -30.07 6.91 -1.66
CA PHE A 447 -29.99 7.24 -0.24
C PHE A 447 -28.88 8.27 -0.03
N GLU A 448 -29.07 9.13 0.95
CA GLU A 448 -28.04 10.05 1.45
C GLU A 448 -28.03 10.00 2.97
N VAL A 449 -26.82 10.08 3.55
CA VAL A 449 -26.61 10.24 4.99
C VAL A 449 -25.52 11.27 5.24
N ASP A 450 -25.72 12.15 6.22
CA ASP A 450 -24.77 13.21 6.56
C ASP A 450 -24.88 13.61 8.05
N LYS A 451 -23.91 14.35 8.56
CA LYS A 451 -23.94 14.94 9.91
C LYS A 451 -24.72 16.25 9.99
N VAL A 452 -25.13 16.80 8.86
CA VAL A 452 -25.93 18.03 8.77
C VAL A 452 -27.22 17.79 8.00
N PRO A 453 -28.35 18.39 8.41
CA PRO A 453 -29.65 18.17 7.76
C PRO A 453 -29.76 18.83 6.37
N SER A 454 -28.78 19.65 5.99
CA SER A 454 -28.65 20.28 4.67
C SER A 454 -28.08 19.35 3.60
N PHE A 455 -27.44 18.23 3.99
CA PHE A 455 -26.77 17.28 3.07
C PHE A 455 -25.70 17.94 2.18
N ASP A 456 -24.94 18.88 2.74
CA ASP A 456 -23.80 19.56 2.12
C ASP A 456 -22.54 19.48 3.00
N GLY A 457 -22.55 18.61 4.01
CA GLY A 457 -21.47 18.40 4.94
C GLY A 457 -20.32 17.59 4.34
N SER A 458 -19.17 17.64 5.02
CA SER A 458 -17.97 16.88 4.62
C SER A 458 -18.08 15.37 4.84
N PHE A 459 -19.16 14.90 5.49
CA PHE A 459 -19.42 13.50 5.77
C PHE A 459 -20.60 12.94 4.97
N LEU A 460 -21.10 13.70 3.99
CA LEU A 460 -22.14 13.24 3.08
C LEU A 460 -21.68 11.93 2.41
N GLN A 461 -22.52 10.90 2.53
CA GLN A 461 -22.39 9.67 1.75
C GLN A 461 -23.68 9.45 0.98
N SER A 462 -23.55 9.16 -0.31
CA SER A 462 -24.65 8.74 -1.17
C SER A 462 -24.54 7.26 -1.52
N SER A 463 -25.67 6.59 -1.72
CA SER A 463 -25.69 5.23 -2.26
C SER A 463 -25.11 5.13 -3.68
N ASP A 464 -25.05 6.25 -4.40
CA ASP A 464 -24.48 6.34 -5.75
C ASP A 464 -22.96 6.61 -5.75
N ASP A 465 -22.36 6.84 -4.58
CA ASP A 465 -20.93 7.11 -4.48
C ASP A 465 -20.11 5.85 -4.79
N LEU A 466 -19.13 6.01 -5.68
CA LEU A 466 -18.14 4.98 -5.95
C LEU A 466 -16.90 5.20 -5.08
N PRO A 467 -16.34 4.16 -4.47
CA PRO A 467 -15.05 4.28 -3.79
C PRO A 467 -13.98 4.81 -4.75
N ILE A 468 -13.16 5.75 -4.26
CA ILE A 468 -12.10 6.43 -5.02
C ILE A 468 -11.17 5.48 -5.78
N LEU A 469 -11.01 4.24 -5.31
CA LEU A 469 -10.24 3.19 -5.98
C LEU A 469 -10.75 2.94 -7.42
N PHE A 470 -12.06 2.90 -7.63
CA PHE A 470 -12.63 2.59 -8.94
C PHE A 470 -12.42 3.73 -9.94
N ASP A 471 -12.38 4.97 -9.47
CA ASP A 471 -11.99 6.12 -10.30
C ASP A 471 -10.49 6.11 -10.61
N ALA A 472 -9.69 5.61 -9.67
CA ALA A 472 -8.24 5.54 -9.79
C ALA A 472 -7.75 4.39 -10.70
N LEU A 473 -8.52 3.29 -10.79
CA LEU A 473 -8.24 2.15 -11.65
C LEU A 473 -8.81 2.38 -13.06
N LYS A 474 -7.94 2.73 -14.00
CA LYS A 474 -8.28 3.06 -15.38
C LYS A 474 -7.77 1.96 -16.32
N PRO A 475 -8.62 0.99 -16.75
CA PRO A 475 -8.18 -0.16 -17.54
C PRO A 475 -7.41 0.19 -18.82
N LYS A 476 -7.80 1.30 -19.48
CA LYS A 476 -7.10 1.80 -20.67
C LYS A 476 -5.66 2.19 -20.36
N ILE A 477 -5.42 2.88 -19.25
CA ILE A 477 -4.08 3.33 -18.84
C ILE A 477 -3.24 2.13 -18.37
N ILE A 478 -3.86 1.17 -17.67
CA ILE A 478 -3.22 -0.12 -17.32
C ILE A 478 -2.76 -0.83 -18.60
N GLY A 479 -3.62 -0.92 -19.63
CA GLY A 479 -3.28 -1.50 -20.92
C GLY A 479 -2.10 -0.80 -21.60
N VAL A 480 -2.08 0.55 -21.59
CA VAL A 480 -0.95 1.33 -22.13
C VAL A 480 0.34 1.03 -21.37
N GLY A 481 0.31 1.03 -20.04
CA GLY A 481 1.47 0.68 -19.21
C GLY A 481 2.00 -0.72 -19.52
N PHE A 482 1.11 -1.70 -19.68
CA PHE A 482 1.47 -3.07 -20.05
C PHE A 482 2.17 -3.15 -21.41
N VAL A 483 1.60 -2.50 -22.42
CA VAL A 483 2.18 -2.45 -23.77
C VAL A 483 3.54 -1.75 -23.76
N VAL A 484 3.68 -0.64 -23.04
CA VAL A 484 4.95 0.08 -22.89
C VAL A 484 6.00 -0.81 -22.23
N GLY A 485 5.66 -1.51 -21.14
CA GLY A 485 6.56 -2.43 -20.44
C GLY A 485 7.07 -3.57 -21.33
N ILE A 486 6.16 -4.24 -22.06
CA ILE A 486 6.53 -5.30 -23.01
C ILE A 486 7.38 -4.74 -24.16
N SER A 487 6.97 -3.61 -24.74
CA SER A 487 7.67 -3.00 -25.87
C SER A 487 9.08 -2.57 -25.48
N MET A 488 9.25 -1.98 -24.30
CA MET A 488 10.57 -1.62 -23.76
C MET A 488 11.44 -2.87 -23.59
N PHE A 489 10.91 -3.95 -23.03
CA PHE A 489 11.65 -5.20 -22.89
C PHE A 489 12.05 -5.81 -24.23
N ILE A 490 11.12 -5.91 -25.18
CA ILE A 490 11.40 -6.45 -26.52
C ILE A 490 12.46 -5.59 -27.22
N PHE A 491 12.30 -4.27 -27.19
CA PHE A 491 13.27 -3.33 -27.75
C PHE A 491 14.66 -3.59 -27.15
N MET A 492 14.79 -3.63 -25.83
CA MET A 492 16.09 -3.89 -25.19
C MET A 492 16.65 -5.26 -25.57
N SER A 493 15.81 -6.29 -25.64
CA SER A 493 16.23 -7.65 -26.01
C SER A 493 16.71 -7.73 -27.46
N VAL A 494 16.02 -7.08 -28.42
CA VAL A 494 16.36 -7.09 -29.85
C VAL A 494 17.69 -6.37 -30.10
N PHE A 495 17.91 -5.24 -29.43
CA PHE A 495 19.14 -4.45 -29.56
C PHE A 495 20.29 -4.94 -28.66
N GLY A 496 20.09 -6.03 -27.91
CA GLY A 496 21.10 -6.57 -26.98
C GLY A 496 21.46 -5.59 -25.85
N LEU A 497 20.54 -4.68 -25.51
CA LEU A 497 20.74 -3.69 -24.46
C LEU A 497 20.50 -4.31 -23.07
N PRO A 498 21.08 -3.75 -21.99
CA PRO A 498 20.99 -4.31 -20.65
C PRO A 498 19.57 -4.30 -20.07
N ILE A 499 18.92 -5.47 -20.01
CA ILE A 499 17.54 -5.67 -19.51
C ILE A 499 17.31 -5.10 -18.10
N LEU A 500 18.34 -5.04 -17.26
CA LEU A 500 18.30 -4.43 -15.93
C LEU A 500 17.79 -2.99 -15.92
N MET A 501 17.92 -2.27 -17.05
CA MET A 501 17.39 -0.92 -17.19
C MET A 501 15.85 -0.88 -17.15
N VAL A 502 15.18 -1.92 -17.65
CA VAL A 502 13.71 -2.04 -17.56
C VAL A 502 13.29 -2.11 -16.10
N PHE A 503 13.92 -2.99 -15.31
CA PHE A 503 13.60 -3.13 -13.88
C PHE A 503 13.81 -1.83 -13.11
N GLY A 504 14.93 -1.13 -13.37
CA GLY A 504 15.21 0.17 -12.78
C GLY A 504 14.16 1.23 -13.11
N TYR A 505 13.79 1.35 -14.39
CA TYR A 505 12.78 2.29 -14.87
C TYR A 505 11.46 2.13 -14.10
N ILE A 506 11.05 0.88 -13.90
CA ILE A 506 9.76 0.56 -13.30
C ILE A 506 9.73 0.91 -11.81
N GLN A 507 10.81 0.61 -11.11
CA GLN A 507 10.96 0.97 -9.70
C GLN A 507 10.79 2.49 -9.49
N SER A 508 11.19 3.31 -10.47
CA SER A 508 11.13 4.77 -10.33
C SER A 508 9.75 5.39 -10.53
N LEU A 509 8.85 4.74 -11.25
CA LEU A 509 7.54 5.31 -11.59
C LEU A 509 6.51 5.19 -10.45
N THR A 510 6.75 4.28 -9.51
CA THR A 510 5.81 3.98 -8.41
C THR A 510 6.25 4.57 -7.08
N GLN A 511 7.39 5.27 -7.05
CA GLN A 511 7.99 5.83 -5.85
C GLN A 511 8.31 7.30 -6.04
N ILE A 512 8.28 8.06 -4.95
CA ILE A 512 8.78 9.43 -4.95
C ILE A 512 10.27 9.41 -5.35
N PRO A 513 10.70 10.17 -6.38
CA PRO A 513 12.04 10.05 -6.98
C PRO A 513 13.19 10.54 -6.10
N HIS A 514 12.92 10.98 -4.87
CA HIS A 514 13.85 11.64 -3.96
C HIS A 514 15.14 10.89 -3.63
N VAL A 515 15.12 9.56 -3.61
CA VAL A 515 16.29 8.69 -3.37
C VAL A 515 17.05 8.40 -4.66
N LEU A 516 16.34 8.29 -5.78
CA LEU A 516 16.87 7.76 -7.03
C LEU A 516 17.85 8.73 -7.69
N VAL A 517 17.61 10.03 -7.54
CA VAL A 517 18.47 11.06 -8.15
C VAL A 517 19.81 11.21 -7.44
N THR A 518 19.91 10.88 -6.15
CA THR A 518 21.23 10.84 -5.48
C THR A 518 21.93 9.51 -5.67
N GLN A 519 21.19 8.42 -5.92
CA GLN A 519 21.77 7.11 -6.20
C GLN A 519 22.61 7.08 -7.49
N ILE A 520 22.20 7.80 -8.55
CA ILE A 520 22.97 7.86 -9.80
C ILE A 520 24.38 8.44 -9.61
N ILE A 521 24.56 9.38 -8.68
CA ILE A 521 25.89 9.94 -8.37
C ILE A 521 26.85 8.82 -7.94
N GLY A 522 26.39 7.94 -7.05
CA GLY A 522 27.15 6.77 -6.62
C GLY A 522 27.47 5.81 -7.77
N ALA A 523 26.48 5.51 -8.61
CA ALA A 523 26.66 4.60 -9.74
C ALA A 523 27.66 5.14 -10.79
N LEU A 524 27.62 6.45 -11.07
CA LEU A 524 28.57 7.12 -11.96
C LEU A 524 29.99 7.10 -11.39
N LEU A 525 30.15 7.42 -10.10
CA LEU A 525 31.45 7.38 -9.43
C LEU A 525 32.03 5.97 -9.44
N ALA A 526 31.23 4.95 -9.12
CA ALA A 526 31.66 3.56 -9.18
C ALA A 526 32.13 3.19 -10.59
N ARG A 527 31.30 3.44 -11.61
CA ARG A 527 31.55 3.00 -12.98
C ARG A 527 32.72 3.73 -13.64
N PHE A 528 32.80 5.05 -13.51
CA PHE A 528 33.71 5.87 -14.31
C PHE A 528 35.01 6.23 -13.60
N TYR A 529 35.01 6.28 -12.26
CA TYR A 529 36.20 6.62 -11.49
C TYR A 529 36.78 5.38 -10.80
N PHE A 530 36.01 4.75 -9.92
CA PHE A 530 36.55 3.71 -9.04
C PHE A 530 36.89 2.40 -9.75
N TRP A 531 36.08 1.96 -10.70
CA TRP A 531 36.40 0.77 -11.50
C TRP A 531 37.66 0.94 -12.33
N LYS A 532 37.91 2.15 -12.84
CA LYS A 532 39.15 2.46 -13.58
C LYS A 532 40.36 2.49 -12.65
N LYS A 533 40.20 2.97 -11.42
CA LYS A 533 41.28 3.14 -10.45
C LYS A 533 41.68 1.84 -9.75
N TYR A 534 40.71 1.05 -9.31
CA TYR A 534 40.95 -0.13 -8.45
C TYR A 534 40.65 -1.46 -9.15
N GLY A 535 40.02 -1.44 -10.32
CA GLY A 535 39.50 -2.64 -10.97
C GLY A 535 38.12 -3.06 -10.45
N LYS A 536 37.34 -3.73 -11.30
CA LYS A 536 35.91 -4.03 -11.03
C LYS A 536 35.69 -5.01 -9.88
N GLN A 537 36.51 -6.05 -9.76
CA GLN A 537 36.35 -7.07 -8.72
C GLN A 537 36.75 -6.53 -7.35
N GLU A 538 37.95 -5.96 -7.23
CA GLU A 538 38.43 -5.32 -6.00
C GLU A 538 37.51 -4.19 -5.53
N TRP A 539 37.05 -3.34 -6.46
CA TRP A 539 36.12 -2.28 -6.09
C TRP A 539 34.82 -2.82 -5.49
N ARG A 540 34.28 -3.93 -5.98
CA ARG A 540 33.04 -4.50 -5.41
C ARG A 540 33.24 -4.93 -3.95
N LEU A 541 34.41 -5.47 -3.62
CA LEU A 541 34.77 -5.80 -2.24
C LEU A 541 34.88 -4.52 -1.39
N TYR A 542 35.60 -3.51 -1.87
CA TYR A 542 35.76 -2.24 -1.17
C TYR A 542 34.44 -1.48 -0.98
N ALA A 543 33.59 -1.44 -2.02
CA ALA A 543 32.29 -0.80 -1.97
C ALA A 543 31.39 -1.47 -0.93
N ALA A 544 31.38 -2.81 -0.86
CA ALA A 544 30.61 -3.54 0.16
C ALA A 544 31.07 -3.17 1.58
N VAL A 545 32.39 -3.18 1.84
CA VAL A 545 32.95 -2.77 3.15
C VAL A 545 32.60 -1.31 3.47
N LEU A 546 32.68 -0.43 2.48
CA LEU A 546 32.41 1.01 2.64
C LEU A 546 30.93 1.31 2.93
N VAL A 547 30.00 0.62 2.25
CA VAL A 547 28.56 0.71 2.52
C VAL A 547 28.22 0.16 3.91
N VAL A 548 28.74 -1.02 4.26
CA VAL A 548 28.51 -1.62 5.59
C VAL A 548 29.10 -0.73 6.68
N GLY A 549 30.34 -0.24 6.52
CA GLY A 549 30.98 0.67 7.48
C GLY A 549 30.25 2.00 7.60
N PHE A 550 29.67 2.53 6.52
CA PHE A 550 28.80 3.69 6.58
C PHE A 550 27.54 3.42 7.42
N SER A 551 26.82 2.33 7.14
CA SER A 551 25.60 1.94 7.83
C SER A 551 25.83 1.63 9.31
N VAL A 552 26.89 0.89 9.65
CA VAL A 552 27.27 0.60 11.04
C VAL A 552 27.63 1.88 11.77
N GLY A 553 28.40 2.78 11.16
CA GLY A 553 28.72 4.08 11.76
C GLY A 553 27.49 4.96 12.00
N MET A 554 26.52 4.96 11.08
CA MET A 554 25.23 5.64 11.25
C MET A 554 24.41 5.03 12.40
N ALA A 555 24.31 3.70 12.44
CA ALA A 555 23.58 2.99 13.49
C ALA A 555 24.20 3.20 14.86
N LEU A 556 25.54 3.17 14.97
CA LEU A 556 26.26 3.42 16.22
C LEU A 556 26.00 4.83 16.74
N VAL A 557 26.07 5.85 15.88
CA VAL A 557 25.75 7.22 16.29
C VAL A 557 24.27 7.37 16.63
N GLY A 558 23.37 6.73 15.89
CA GLY A 558 21.95 6.70 16.22
C GLY A 558 21.69 6.10 17.61
N MET A 559 22.30 4.95 17.90
CA MET A 559 22.21 4.29 19.22
C MET A 559 22.81 5.16 20.32
N ALA A 560 23.98 5.76 20.11
CA ALA A 560 24.62 6.63 21.09
C ALA A 560 23.76 7.88 21.38
N SER A 561 23.20 8.50 20.34
CA SER A 561 22.33 9.68 20.47
C SER A 561 21.05 9.36 21.23
N VAL A 562 20.46 8.20 20.92
CA VAL A 562 19.31 7.63 21.64
C VAL A 562 19.66 7.41 23.12
N SER A 563 20.80 6.78 23.43
CA SER A 563 21.24 6.56 24.82
C SER A 563 21.45 7.86 25.60
N ILE A 564 21.99 8.91 24.96
CA ILE A 564 22.14 10.23 25.57
C ILE A 564 20.76 10.85 25.85
N ALA A 565 19.86 10.81 24.87
CA ALA A 565 18.49 11.29 25.04
C ALA A 565 17.73 10.51 26.13
N MET A 566 18.00 9.20 26.28
CA MET A 566 17.46 8.38 27.37
C MET A 566 17.91 8.88 28.74
N ILE A 567 19.22 9.04 28.94
CA ILE A 567 19.78 9.50 30.21
C ILE A 567 19.16 10.85 30.58
N GLN A 568 19.09 11.78 29.63
CA GLN A 568 18.52 13.10 29.89
C GLN A 568 17.03 13.04 30.25
N LYS A 569 16.20 12.31 29.51
CA LYS A 569 14.77 12.20 29.83
C LYS A 569 14.52 11.48 31.15
N SER A 570 15.31 10.47 31.49
CA SER A 570 15.24 9.82 32.80
C SER A 570 15.60 10.76 33.95
N VAL A 571 16.49 11.74 33.71
CA VAL A 571 16.87 12.76 34.71
C VAL A 571 15.86 13.91 34.75
N SER A 572 15.25 14.31 33.63
CA SER A 572 14.32 15.44 33.57
C SER A 572 12.95 15.16 34.19
N VAL A 573 12.60 13.89 34.43
CA VAL A 573 11.38 13.52 35.19
C VAL A 573 11.49 13.89 36.68
N LEU A 574 12.66 14.30 37.19
CA LEU A 574 12.82 14.81 38.56
C LEU A 574 12.45 16.29 38.76
N LEU A 575 11.99 16.98 37.72
CA LEU A 575 11.44 18.33 37.82
C LEU A 575 10.00 18.35 37.32
N PHE A 576 9.09 17.62 37.97
CA PHE A 576 7.69 18.01 38.19
C PHE A 576 7.06 17.12 39.26
#